data_AF-A0A0F9KVL1-F1
#
_entry.id   AF-A0A0F9KVL1-F1
#
_cell.length_a   1.000
_cell.length_b   1.000
_cell.length_c   1.000
_cell.angle_alpha   90.00
_cell.angle_beta   90.00
_cell.angle_gamma   90.00
#
_symmetry.space_group_name_H-M   'P 1'
#
loop_
_entity.id
_entity.type
_entity.pdbx_description
1 polymer ?
#
loop_
_entity_poly.entity_id
_entity_poly.type
_entity_poly.pdbx_seq_one_letter_code
_entity_poly.pdbx_strand_id
1 'polypeptide(L)' 'MEEYRVTDRFLNETINHCSRQLVGLVMKRFEIFEDKDTIKASIKELIYENFRGFKALIKASSYGVKFETKKPGK' A
#
# COMPACT_ATOMS: atom_id res chain seq x y z
N MET A 1 -10.21 -27.46 -0.34
CA MET A 1 -10.10 -26.04 -0.69
C MET A 1 -9.02 -25.49 0.23
N GLU A 2 -7.79 -25.29 -0.27
CA GLU A 2 -6.70 -24.78 0.57
C GLU A 2 -6.92 -23.27 0.77
N GLU A 3 -7.18 -22.85 2.01
CA GLU A 3 -7.18 -21.44 2.38
C GLU A 3 -5.74 -20.95 2.48
N TYR A 4 -5.28 -20.20 1.50
CA TYR A 4 -4.05 -19.41 1.63
C TYR A 4 -4.34 -18.21 2.55
N ARG A 5 -4.25 -18.42 3.87
CA ARG A 5 -4.29 -17.34 4.83
C ARG A 5 -2.97 -16.59 4.80
N VAL A 6 -3.01 -15.28 4.54
CA VAL A 6 -1.85 -14.42 4.73
C VAL A 6 -1.41 -14.53 6.18
N THR A 7 -0.14 -14.86 6.42
CA THR A 7 0.39 -14.94 7.78
C THR A 7 0.55 -13.54 8.35
N ASP A 8 0.30 -13.37 9.65
CA ASP A 8 0.49 -12.08 10.34
C ASP A 8 1.89 -11.51 10.12
N ARG A 9 2.89 -12.39 10.00
CA ARG A 9 4.26 -12.03 9.64
C ARG A 9 4.33 -11.29 8.29
N PHE A 10 3.73 -11.83 7.25
CA PHE A 10 3.74 -11.21 5.92
C PHE A 10 2.99 -9.87 5.91
N LEU A 11 1.87 -9.79 6.64
CA LEU A 11 1.13 -8.55 6.78
C LEU A 11 1.97 -7.46 7.49
N ASN A 12 2.65 -7.83 8.57
CA ASN A 12 3.56 -6.93 9.29
C ASN A 12 4.75 -6.49 8.43
N GLU A 13 5.36 -7.40 7.68
CA GLU A 13 6.45 -7.07 6.74
C GLU A 13 5.98 -6.07 5.68
N THR A 14 4.77 -6.27 5.14
CA THR A 14 4.16 -5.36 4.16
C THR A 14 3.89 -3.98 4.76
N ILE A 15 3.28 -3.92 5.95
CA ILE A 15 3.04 -2.67 6.68
C ILE A 15 4.35 -1.90 6.87
N ASN A 16 5.37 -2.57 7.41
CA ASN A 16 6.66 -1.95 7.68
C ASN A 16 7.34 -1.43 6.40
N HIS A 17 7.28 -2.19 5.31
CA HIS A 17 7.80 -1.76 4.02
C HIS A 17 7.09 -0.49 3.53
N CYS A 18 5.76 -0.49 3.50
CA CYS A 18 4.96 0.66 3.07
C CYS A 18 5.21 1.89 3.96
N SER A 19 5.31 1.73 5.28
CA SER A 19 5.59 2.83 6.20
C SER A 19 6.95 3.47 5.94
N ARG A 20 8.01 2.66 5.74
CA ARG A 20 9.36 3.18 5.43
C ARG A 20 9.38 3.93 4.10
N GLN A 21 8.73 3.38 3.08
CA GLN A 21 8.60 4.02 1.79
C GLN A 21 7.88 5.37 1.90
N LEU A 22 6.77 5.43 2.65
CA LEU A 22 6.02 6.66 2.87
C LEU A 22 6.87 7.73 3.57
N VAL A 23 7.68 7.37 4.57
CA VAL A 23 8.61 8.32 5.22
C VAL A 23 9.58 8.90 4.18
N GLY A 24 10.18 8.08 3.33
CA GLY A 24 11.08 8.56 2.27
C GLY A 24 10.39 9.53 1.30
N LEU A 25 9.14 9.23 0.92
CA LEU A 25 8.35 10.12 0.06
C LEU A 25 8.00 11.44 0.76
N VAL A 26 7.69 11.40 2.05
CA VAL A 26 7.44 12.61 2.86
C VAL A 26 8.69 13.47 2.95
N MET A 27 9.86 12.88 3.26
CA MET A 27 11.13 13.62 3.32
C MET A 27 11.45 14.30 1.99
N LYS A 28 11.21 13.61 0.87
CA LYS A 28 11.37 14.19 -0.47
C LYS A 28 10.46 15.40 -0.72
N ARG A 29 9.29 15.51 -0.07
CA ARG A 29 8.43 16.70 -0.20
C ARG A 29 9.07 17.93 0.44
N PHE A 30 9.77 17.76 1.56
CA PHE A 30 10.53 18.83 2.20
C PHE A 30 11.75 19.27 1.38
N GLU A 31 12.27 18.41 0.50
CA GLU A 31 13.38 18.76 -0.41
C GLU A 31 12.91 19.49 -1.68
N ILE A 32 11.66 19.29 -2.10
CA ILE A 32 11.11 19.85 -3.36
C ILE A 32 10.41 21.19 -3.11
N PHE A 33 9.69 21.30 -2.01
CA PHE A 33 8.87 22.47 -1.71
C PHE A 33 9.50 23.28 -0.58
N GLU A 34 9.46 24.61 -0.72
CA GLU A 34 9.98 25.54 0.30
C GLU A 34 8.86 26.13 1.16
N ASP A 35 7.66 26.26 0.58
CA ASP A 35 6.50 26.79 1.27
C ASP A 35 5.83 25.74 2.16
N LYS A 36 5.60 26.12 3.42
CA LYS A 36 5.03 25.26 4.47
C LYS A 36 3.63 24.78 4.12
N ASP A 37 2.80 25.63 3.53
CA ASP A 37 1.41 25.27 3.23
C ASP A 37 1.33 24.27 2.06
N THR A 38 2.19 24.46 1.06
CA THR A 38 2.37 23.54 -0.07
C THR A 38 2.91 22.19 0.38
N ILE A 39 3.93 22.17 1.25
CA ILE A 39 4.44 20.93 1.87
C ILE A 39 3.30 20.19 2.58
N LYS A 40 2.54 20.91 3.43
CA LYS A 40 1.45 20.33 4.21
C LYS A 40 0.34 19.75 3.32
N ALA A 41 -0.05 20.47 2.27
CA ALA A 41 -1.03 20.01 1.31
C ALA A 41 -0.56 18.74 0.58
N SER A 42 0.69 18.75 0.08
CA SER A 42 1.28 17.62 -0.64
C SER A 42 1.43 16.37 0.23
N ILE A 43 1.90 16.53 1.48
CA ILE A 43 2.02 15.40 2.43
C ILE A 43 0.65 14.82 2.75
N LYS A 44 -0.37 15.66 2.95
CA LYS A 44 -1.73 15.20 3.25
C LYS A 44 -2.31 14.36 2.12
N GLU A 45 -2.14 14.80 0.87
CA GLU A 45 -2.55 14.05 -0.31
C GLU A 45 -1.82 12.70 -0.39
N LEU A 46 -0.49 12.72 -0.26
CA LEU A 46 0.34 11.52 -0.27
C LEU A 46 -0.08 10.47 0.77
N ILE A 47 -0.41 10.89 1.99
CA ILE A 47 -0.88 10.00 3.05
C ILE A 47 -2.22 9.38 2.68
N TYR A 48 -3.17 10.16 2.15
CA TYR A 48 -4.48 9.63 1.77
C TYR A 48 -4.40 8.65 0.60
N GLU A 49 -3.57 8.93 -0.40
CA GLU A 49 -3.35 8.01 -1.53
C GLU A 49 -2.75 6.68 -1.05
N ASN A 50 -1.72 6.74 -0.20
CA ASN A 50 -1.13 5.54 0.38
C ASN A 50 -2.15 4.74 1.20
N PHE A 51 -2.96 5.41 2.01
CA PHE A 51 -4.01 4.75 2.79
C PHE A 51 -5.07 4.08 1.90
N ARG A 52 -5.49 4.73 0.80
CA ARG A 52 -6.45 4.14 -0.15
C ARG A 52 -5.87 2.88 -0.80
N GLY A 53 -4.60 2.92 -1.23
CA GLY A 53 -3.91 1.76 -1.79
C GLY A 53 -3.80 0.61 -0.78
N PHE A 54 -3.40 0.94 0.46
CA PHE A 54 -3.27 -0.04 1.53
C PHE A 54 -4.61 -0.69 1.92
N LYS A 55 -5.68 0.11 2.00
CA LYS A 55 -7.05 -0.40 2.22
C LYS A 55 -7.51 -1.33 1.09
N ALA A 56 -7.19 -0.99 -0.16
CA ALA A 56 -7.50 -1.85 -1.31
C ALA A 56 -6.75 -3.18 -1.25
N LEU A 57 -5.47 -3.16 -0.84
CA LEU A 57 -4.66 -4.38 -0.64
C LEU A 57 -5.24 -5.28 0.46
N ILE A 58 -5.60 -4.70 1.62
CA ILE A 58 -6.25 -5.45 2.70
C ILE A 58 -7.58 -6.04 2.19
N LYS A 59 -8.39 -5.26 1.49
CA LYS A 59 -9.66 -5.76 0.94
C LYS A 59 -9.43 -6.90 -0.06
N ALA A 60 -8.46 -6.77 -0.96
CA ALA A 60 -8.13 -7.85 -1.89
C ALA A 60 -7.68 -9.12 -1.15
N SER A 61 -6.89 -8.96 -0.09
CA SER A 61 -6.44 -10.05 0.79
C SER A 61 -7.61 -10.73 1.53
N SER A 62 -8.48 -9.95 2.17
CA SER A 62 -9.59 -10.47 3.00
C SER A 62 -10.72 -11.11 2.19
N TYR A 63 -10.92 -10.69 0.94
CA TYR A 63 -12.00 -11.22 0.10
C TYR A 63 -11.62 -12.46 -0.71
N GLY A 64 -10.37 -12.95 -0.60
CA GLY A 64 -9.90 -14.14 -1.32
C GLY A 64 -10.04 -13.96 -2.82
N VAL A 65 -9.04 -13.37 -3.47
CA VAL A 65 -9.08 -13.15 -4.92
C VAL A 65 -9.14 -14.51 -5.64
N LYS A 66 -10.30 -14.87 -6.21
CA LYS A 66 -10.42 -16.04 -7.09
C LYS A 66 -9.77 -15.69 -8.43
N PHE A 67 -8.54 -16.14 -8.62
CA PHE A 67 -7.93 -16.13 -9.94
C PHE A 67 -8.47 -17.32 -10.73
N GLU A 68 -9.25 -17.04 -11.78
CA GLU A 68 -9.55 -18.07 -12.78
C GLU A 68 -8.29 -18.30 -13.60
N THR A 69 -7.52 -19.33 -13.23
CA THR A 69 -6.47 -19.84 -14.12
C THR A 69 -7.17 -20.39 -15.36
N LYS A 70 -7.02 -19.71 -16.51
CA LYS A 70 -7.40 -20.30 -17.78
C LYS A 70 -6.66 -21.62 -17.89
N LYS A 71 -7.39 -22.74 -17.88
CA LYS A 71 -6.80 -24.06 -18.08
C LYS A 71 -5.90 -23.99 -19.32
N PRO A 72 -4.65 -24.49 -19.26
CA PRO A 72 -3.88 -24.64 -20.49
C PRO A 72 -4.73 -25.45 -21.47
N GLY A 73 -4.92 -24.91 -22.67
CA GLY A 73 -5.71 -25.55 -23.72
C GLY A 73 -5.23 -26.98 -23.91
N LYS A 74 -6.19 -27.90 -24.01
CA LYS A 74 -5.94 -29.29 -24.40
C LYS A 74 -5.30 -29.36 -25.76
#